data_AF-A0A0E2ZNG7-F1
#
_entry.id   AF-A0A0E2ZNG7-F1
#
_cell.length_a   1.000
_cell.length_b   1.000
_cell.length_c   1.000
_cell.angle_alpha   90.00
_cell.angle_beta   90.00
_cell.angle_gamma   90.00
#
_symmetry.space_group_name_H-M   'P 1'
#
loop_
_entity.id
_entity.type
_entity.pdbx_description
1 polymer ?
#
loop_
_entity_poly.entity_id
_entity_poly.type
_entity_poly.pdbx_seq_one_letter_code
_entity_poly.pdbx_strand_id
1 'polypeptide(L)'
;MAVKKSTRLNEEITSPEVRLIGVDGEQIGVVSIEEALHVADEAGEDLVEIAPQAEPPVCRIMDYGKYLFEENKKRQAAKKKQKQIQIKEVKFRPGTEEGDYQVKLRNLVRFLTEGDKTKVSLRFRGRELAHQELGLKLLERVRNDLEEYGVVEQHPKREGRQMVMVLAPKK
;
A
#
# COMPACT_ATOMS: atom_id res chain seq x y z
N MET A 1 -15.87 -4.77 -4.69
CA MET A 1 -14.67 -5.63 -4.55
C MET A 1 -14.80 -6.72 -5.58
N ALA A 2 -13.94 -6.78 -6.60
CA ALA A 2 -13.99 -7.88 -7.56
C ALA A 2 -13.69 -9.17 -6.79
N VAL A 3 -14.67 -10.06 -6.71
CA VAL A 3 -14.49 -11.42 -6.19
C VAL A 3 -13.34 -12.00 -7.00
N LYS A 4 -12.19 -12.26 -6.36
CA LYS A 4 -11.13 -13.04 -6.96
C LYS A 4 -11.75 -14.41 -7.25
N LYS A 5 -12.19 -14.64 -8.48
CA LYS A 5 -12.60 -15.99 -8.92
C LYS A 5 -11.43 -16.89 -8.57
N SER A 6 -11.69 -17.92 -7.76
CA SER A 6 -10.71 -18.96 -7.50
C SER A 6 -10.28 -19.54 -8.84
N THR A 7 -8.97 -19.66 -9.03
CA THR A 7 -8.39 -20.39 -10.15
C THR A 7 -8.93 -21.82 -10.10
N ARG A 8 -9.51 -22.31 -11.20
CA ARG A 8 -10.02 -23.68 -11.30
C ARG A 8 -8.87 -24.63 -11.62
N LEU A 9 -8.90 -25.80 -11.00
CA LEU A 9 -7.87 -26.83 -11.14
C LEU A 9 -8.48 -28.15 -11.57
N ASN A 10 -7.78 -28.89 -12.42
CA ASN A 10 -8.09 -30.28 -12.75
C ASN A 10 -9.58 -30.46 -13.09
N GLU A 11 -10.30 -31.28 -12.32
CA GLU A 11 -11.73 -31.59 -12.52
C GLU A 11 -12.68 -30.38 -12.31
N GLU A 12 -12.22 -29.27 -11.72
CA GLU A 12 -13.04 -28.06 -11.60
C GLU A 12 -13.22 -27.34 -12.96
N ILE A 13 -12.41 -27.69 -13.96
CA ILE A 13 -12.46 -27.14 -15.31
C ILE A 13 -13.59 -27.84 -16.07
N THR A 14 -14.60 -27.06 -16.47
CA THR A 14 -15.85 -27.57 -17.07
C THR A 14 -15.94 -27.35 -18.58
N SER A 15 -14.93 -26.72 -19.17
CA SER A 15 -14.88 -26.45 -20.61
C SER A 15 -14.50 -27.70 -21.40
N PRO A 16 -15.18 -28.01 -22.51
CA PRO A 16 -14.93 -29.23 -23.28
C PRO A 16 -13.59 -29.20 -24.03
N GLU A 17 -13.18 -28.01 -24.49
CA GLU A 17 -11.91 -27.78 -25.17
C GLU A 17 -11.14 -26.68 -24.46
N VAL A 18 -9.82 -26.84 -24.39
CA VAL A 18 -8.91 -25.90 -23.75
C VAL A 18 -7.68 -25.70 -24.63
N ARG A 19 -7.12 -24.49 -24.59
CA ARG A 19 -5.79 -24.21 -25.14
C ARG A 19 -4.75 -24.59 -24.11
N LEU A 20 -4.01 -25.66 -24.37
CA LEU A 20 -3.06 -26.26 -23.44
C LEU A 20 -1.64 -25.72 -23.63
N ILE A 21 -1.01 -25.40 -22.50
CA ILE A 21 0.41 -25.06 -22.39
C ILE A 21 1.08 -26.11 -21.49
N GLY A 22 2.14 -26.75 -21.99
CA GLY A 22 2.92 -27.73 -21.24
C GLY A 22 3.76 -27.13 -20.10
N VAL A 23 4.40 -28.01 -19.33
CA VAL A 23 5.18 -27.67 -18.11
C VAL A 23 6.31 -26.67 -18.41
N ASP A 24 7.03 -26.87 -19.51
CA ASP A 24 8.14 -26.01 -19.95
C ASP A 24 7.68 -24.76 -20.73
N GLY A 25 6.37 -24.54 -20.84
CA GLY A 25 5.80 -23.45 -21.62
C GLY A 25 5.63 -23.73 -23.11
N GLU A 26 5.78 -24.99 -23.52
CA GLU A 26 5.44 -25.45 -24.87
C GLU A 26 3.95 -25.24 -25.17
N GLN A 27 3.62 -24.76 -26.37
CA GLN A 27 2.24 -24.61 -26.81
C GLN A 27 1.78 -25.88 -27.51
N ILE A 28 1.03 -26.72 -26.80
CA ILE A 28 0.50 -27.98 -27.33
C ILE A 28 -0.66 -27.70 -28.30
N GLY A 29 -1.42 -26.62 -28.05
CA GLY A 29 -2.50 -26.17 -28.93
C GLY A 29 -3.87 -26.31 -28.28
N VAL A 30 -4.92 -26.46 -29.10
CA VAL A 30 -6.28 -26.70 -28.59
C VAL A 30 -6.52 -28.20 -28.53
N VAL A 31 -6.87 -28.69 -27.35
CA VAL A 31 -7.11 -30.11 -27.06
C VAL A 31 -8.39 -30.27 -26.25
N SER A 32 -8.90 -31.50 -26.15
CA SER A 32 -10.01 -31.79 -25.24
C SER A 32 -9.56 -31.69 -23.79
N ILE A 33 -10.52 -31.45 -22.89
CA ILE A 33 -10.22 -31.44 -21.45
C ILE A 33 -9.70 -32.79 -20.94
N GLU A 34 -10.17 -33.90 -21.51
CA GLU A 34 -9.72 -35.25 -21.16
C GLU A 34 -8.24 -35.45 -21.52
N GLU A 35 -7.83 -35.00 -22.70
CA GLU A 35 -6.43 -35.05 -23.13
C GLU A 35 -5.57 -34.14 -22.25
N ALA A 36 -6.03 -32.93 -21.94
CA ALA A 36 -5.32 -32.02 -21.06
C ALA A 36 -5.11 -32.57 -19.64
N LEU A 37 -6.12 -33.27 -19.09
CA LEU A 37 -6.01 -33.94 -17.79
C LEU A 37 -5.05 -35.12 -17.84
N HIS A 38 -5.07 -35.90 -18.93
CA HIS A 38 -4.13 -37.01 -19.11
C HIS A 38 -2.68 -36.53 -19.16
N VAL A 39 -2.39 -35.49 -19.94
CA VAL A 39 -1.04 -34.93 -20.04
C VAL A 39 -0.56 -34.36 -18.70
N ALA A 40 -1.47 -33.76 -17.92
CA ALA A 40 -1.16 -33.29 -16.57
C ALA A 40 -0.82 -34.45 -15.61
N ASP A 41 -1.61 -35.54 -15.65
CA ASP A 41 -1.36 -36.75 -14.85
C ASP A 41 -0.04 -37.45 -15.23
N GLU A 42 0.27 -37.57 -16.54
CA GLU A 42 1.55 -38.10 -17.03
C GLU A 42 2.75 -37.26 -16.56
N ALA A 43 2.58 -35.94 -16.46
CA ALA A 43 3.58 -35.04 -15.93
C ALA A 43 3.65 -35.06 -14.38
N GLY A 44 2.64 -35.62 -13.70
CA GLY A 44 2.50 -35.59 -12.25
C GLY A 44 2.24 -34.19 -11.67
N GLU A 45 1.64 -33.31 -12.47
CA GLU A 45 1.46 -31.88 -12.21
C GLU A 45 -0.02 -31.49 -12.34
N ASP A 46 -0.43 -30.32 -11.84
CA ASP A 46 -1.83 -29.87 -11.93
C ASP A 46 -2.14 -29.20 -13.28
N LEU A 47 -3.35 -29.43 -13.81
CA LEU A 47 -3.93 -28.63 -14.88
C LEU A 47 -4.57 -27.37 -14.29
N VAL A 48 -3.99 -26.21 -14.59
CA VAL A 48 -4.41 -24.92 -14.02
C VAL A 48 -5.03 -24.02 -15.08
N GLU A 49 -6.27 -23.57 -14.86
CA GLU A 49 -6.95 -22.61 -15.75
C GLU A 49 -6.44 -21.18 -15.50
N ILE A 50 -5.58 -20.66 -16.37
CA ILE A 50 -4.94 -19.34 -16.21
C ILE A 50 -5.76 -18.20 -16.81
N ALA A 51 -6.46 -18.47 -17.92
CA ALA A 51 -7.28 -17.47 -18.62
C ALA A 51 -8.67 -18.03 -18.94
N PRO A 52 -9.62 -17.97 -17.98
CA PRO A 52 -11.00 -18.44 -18.19
C PRO A 52 -11.78 -17.62 -19.21
N GLN A 53 -11.37 -16.37 -19.47
CA GLN A 53 -12.04 -15.46 -20.40
C GLN A 53 -11.64 -15.63 -21.87
N ALA A 54 -10.70 -16.53 -22.18
CA ALA A 54 -10.30 -16.81 -23.55
C ALA A 54 -11.23 -17.85 -24.19
N GLU A 55 -11.38 -17.81 -25.51
CA GLU A 55 -12.11 -18.82 -26.29
C GLU A 55 -11.13 -19.52 -27.26
N PRO A 56 -10.82 -20.82 -27.07
CA PRO A 56 -11.06 -21.63 -25.86
C PRO A 56 -10.22 -21.16 -24.64
N PRO A 57 -10.64 -21.50 -23.40
CA PRO A 57 -9.91 -21.14 -22.17
C PRO A 57 -8.48 -21.63 -22.19
N VAL A 58 -7.56 -20.86 -21.60
CA VAL A 58 -6.14 -21.24 -21.57
C VAL A 58 -5.82 -21.96 -20.26
N CYS A 59 -5.35 -23.20 -20.39
CA CYS A 59 -4.89 -24.03 -19.28
C CYS A 59 -3.38 -24.29 -19.40
N ARG A 60 -2.68 -24.32 -18.28
CA ARG A 60 -1.26 -24.68 -18.22
C ARG A 60 -1.05 -25.77 -17.19
N ILE A 61 -0.19 -26.72 -17.54
CA ILE A 61 0.26 -27.77 -16.63
C ILE A 61 1.37 -27.20 -15.75
N MET A 62 1.17 -27.16 -14.43
CA MET A 62 2.16 -26.71 -13.45
C MET A 62 1.76 -27.02 -12.01
N ASP A 63 2.74 -27.15 -11.11
CA ASP A 63 2.53 -27.18 -9.66
C ASP A 63 1.89 -25.87 -9.17
N TYR A 64 0.59 -25.92 -8.91
CA TYR A 64 -0.16 -24.77 -8.46
C TYR A 64 0.26 -24.29 -7.07
N GLY A 65 0.66 -25.22 -6.19
CA GLY A 65 1.14 -24.91 -4.84
C GLY A 65 2.44 -24.12 -4.87
N LYS A 66 3.42 -24.56 -5.66
CA LYS A 66 4.69 -23.87 -5.88
C LYS A 66 4.49 -22.53 -6.59
N TYR A 67 3.63 -22.47 -7.60
CA TYR A 67 3.27 -21.22 -8.27
C TYR A 67 2.69 -20.20 -7.27
N LEU A 68 1.73 -20.61 -6.43
CA LEU A 68 1.15 -19.74 -5.40
C LEU A 68 2.20 -19.27 -4.39
N PHE A 69 3.12 -20.14 -3.98
CA PHE A 69 4.20 -19.78 -3.08
C PHE A 69 5.11 -18.72 -3.69
N GLU A 70 5.54 -18.90 -4.94
CA GLU A 70 6.38 -17.94 -5.65
C GLU A 70 5.67 -16.61 -5.89
N GLU A 71 4.40 -16.65 -6.30
CA GLU A 71 3.59 -15.44 -6.51
C GLU A 71 3.42 -14.68 -5.19
N ASN A 72 3.15 -15.39 -4.09
CA ASN A 72 3.07 -14.80 -2.76
C ASN A 72 4.42 -14.22 -2.32
N LYS A 73 5.53 -14.91 -2.57
CA LYS A 73 6.89 -14.42 -2.26
C LYS A 73 7.22 -13.16 -3.05
N LYS A 74 6.91 -13.13 -4.35
CA LYS A 74 7.05 -11.95 -5.23
C LYS A 74 6.18 -10.79 -4.73
N ARG A 75 4.91 -11.04 -4.42
CA ARG A 75 3.98 -10.04 -3.87
C ARG A 75 4.48 -9.49 -2.52
N GLN A 76 4.97 -10.34 -1.62
CA GLN A 76 5.54 -9.91 -0.35
C GLN A 76 6.82 -9.09 -0.53
N ALA A 77 7.72 -9.50 -1.43
CA ALA A 77 8.92 -8.75 -1.75
C ALA A 77 8.59 -7.37 -2.34
N ALA A 78 7.60 -7.29 -3.24
CA ALA A 78 7.10 -6.03 -3.79
C ALA A 78 6.51 -5.12 -2.71
N LYS A 79 5.68 -5.68 -1.82
CA LYS A 79 5.13 -4.93 -0.66
C LYS A 79 6.21 -4.43 0.29
N LYS A 80 7.25 -5.24 0.56
CA LYS A 80 8.39 -4.83 1.40
C LYS A 80 9.22 -3.70 0.77
N LYS A 81 9.35 -3.70 -0.56
CA LYS A 81 10.06 -2.65 -1.31
C LYS A 81 9.25 -1.35 -1.41
N GLN A 82 7.94 -1.41 -1.28
CA GLN A 82 7.10 -0.22 -1.26
C GLN A 82 7.39 0.61 0.00
N LYS A 83 7.93 1.81 -0.18
CA LYS A 83 8.15 2.77 0.92
C LYS A 83 6.80 3.10 1.55
N GLN A 84 6.58 2.66 2.79
CA GLN A 84 5.38 2.98 3.54
C GLN A 84 5.50 4.39 4.10
N ILE A 85 4.78 5.33 3.51
CA ILE A 85 4.68 6.70 4.02
C ILE A 85 3.87 6.65 5.33
N GLN A 86 4.51 7.00 6.44
CA GLN A 86 3.85 7.05 7.75
C GLN A 86 3.47 8.50 8.09
N ILE A 87 2.50 8.64 8.99
CA ILE A 87 2.14 9.94 9.57
C ILE A 87 2.79 10.03 10.96
N LYS A 88 3.82 10.86 11.08
CA LYS A 88 4.53 11.12 12.34
C LYS A 88 3.89 12.31 13.05
N GLU A 89 3.44 12.11 14.28
CA GLU A 89 2.81 13.18 15.06
C GLU A 89 3.83 13.88 15.99
N VAL A 90 3.89 15.22 15.94
CA VAL A 90 4.68 16.04 16.86
C VAL A 90 3.73 16.98 17.62
N LYS A 91 3.83 16.97 18.95
CA LYS A 91 2.90 17.67 19.85
C LYS A 91 3.50 18.95 20.40
N PHE A 92 2.82 20.07 20.19
CA PHE A 92 3.16 21.39 20.70
C PHE A 92 2.21 21.83 21.80
N ARG A 93 2.66 22.83 22.57
CA ARG A 93 1.85 23.53 23.55
C ARG A 93 1.88 25.04 23.25
N PRO A 94 0.83 25.80 23.64
CA PRO A 94 0.81 27.25 23.44
C PRO A 94 2.00 27.98 24.08
N GLY A 95 2.52 27.47 25.21
CA GLY A 95 3.69 28.01 25.90
C GLY A 95 5.00 27.25 25.62
N THR A 96 5.17 26.69 24.42
CA THR A 96 6.44 26.04 24.06
C THR A 96 7.57 27.08 24.00
N GLU A 97 8.64 26.82 24.76
CA GLU A 97 9.86 27.65 24.77
C GLU A 97 10.71 27.41 23.52
N GLU A 98 11.60 28.36 23.19
CA GLU A 98 12.41 28.33 21.97
C GLU A 98 13.29 27.06 21.87
N GLY A 99 13.87 26.59 22.98
CA GLY A 99 14.67 25.37 22.98
C GLY A 99 13.86 24.11 22.62
N ASP A 100 12.66 23.95 23.19
CA ASP A 100 11.73 22.85 22.89
C ASP A 100 11.21 22.96 21.44
N TYR A 101 10.95 24.19 20.97
CA TYR A 101 10.56 24.47 19.60
C TYR A 101 11.59 23.95 18.61
N GLN A 102 12.87 24.33 18.77
CA GLN A 102 13.95 23.94 17.85
C GLN A 102 14.21 22.43 17.84
N VAL A 103 14.03 21.74 18.98
CA VAL A 103 14.12 20.27 19.05
C VAL A 103 12.99 19.63 18.24
N LYS A 104 11.75 20.12 18.38
CA LYS A 104 10.60 19.62 17.62
C LYS A 104 10.69 19.94 16.12
N LEU A 105 11.18 21.12 15.77
CA LEU A 105 11.40 21.54 14.39
C LEU A 105 12.40 20.60 13.69
N ARG A 106 13.54 20.29 14.33
CA ARG A 106 14.52 19.32 13.79
C ARG A 106 13.91 17.94 13.54
N ASN A 107 13.05 17.47 14.44
CA ASN A 107 12.33 16.20 14.23
C ASN A 107 11.37 16.28 13.02
N LEU A 108 10.63 17.38 12.87
CA LEU A 108 9.73 17.59 11.74
C LEU A 108 10.51 17.61 10.41
N VAL A 109 11.62 18.35 10.35
CA VAL A 109 12.51 18.38 9.17
C VAL A 109 13.01 16.98 8.83
N ARG A 110 13.47 16.21 9.83
CA ARG A 110 13.93 14.83 9.63
C ARG A 110 12.82 13.96 9.03
N PHE A 111 11.61 14.01 9.57
CA PHE A 111 10.49 13.20 9.08
C PHE A 111 10.09 13.57 7.64
N LEU A 112 10.03 14.87 7.32
CA LEU A 112 9.75 15.33 5.96
C LEU A 112 10.86 14.91 4.98
N THR A 113 12.12 15.01 5.39
CA THR A 113 13.27 14.58 4.55
C THR A 113 13.29 13.06 4.36
N GLU A 114 12.86 12.29 5.36
CA GLU A 114 12.66 10.83 5.26
C GLU A 114 11.46 10.47 4.38
N GLY A 115 10.65 11.44 3.93
CA GLY A 115 9.48 11.24 3.08
C GLY A 115 8.21 10.79 3.81
N ASP A 116 8.17 10.97 5.13
CA ASP A 116 6.98 10.77 5.95
C ASP A 116 6.14 12.05 5.98
N LYS A 117 4.83 11.88 6.17
CA LYS A 117 3.94 13.00 6.47
C LYS A 117 4.06 13.37 7.94
N THR A 118 3.98 14.65 8.25
CA THR A 118 4.04 15.12 9.63
C THR A 118 2.73 15.74 10.06
N LYS A 119 2.16 15.24 11.15
CA LYS A 119 1.00 15.82 11.83
C LYS A 119 1.49 16.67 13.01
N VAL A 120 1.34 17.98 12.90
CA VAL A 120 1.61 18.91 13.99
C VAL A 120 0.33 19.09 14.78
N SER A 121 0.32 18.70 16.06
CA SER A 121 -0.84 18.90 16.92
C SER A 121 -0.52 19.80 18.11
N LEU A 122 -1.38 20.77 18.36
CA LEU A 122 -1.29 21.70 19.47
C LEU A 122 -2.47 21.48 20.39
N ARG A 123 -2.21 21.13 21.65
CA ARG A 123 -3.27 20.83 22.63
C ARG A 123 -3.44 22.01 23.57
N PHE A 124 -4.68 22.48 23.72
CA PHE A 124 -5.04 23.52 24.69
C PHE A 124 -5.50 22.89 26.01
N ARG A 125 -5.16 23.51 27.14
CA ARG A 125 -5.65 23.13 28.49
C ARG A 125 -6.47 24.26 29.11
N GLY A 126 -7.68 23.92 29.58
CA GLY A 126 -8.51 24.81 30.39
C GLY A 126 -8.78 26.18 29.75
N ARG A 127 -8.29 27.25 30.41
CA ARG A 127 -8.45 28.65 30.00
C ARG A 127 -7.68 29.04 28.73
N GLU A 128 -6.74 28.20 28.28
CA GLU A 128 -5.95 28.43 27.05
C GLU A 128 -6.80 28.37 25.78
N LEU A 129 -8.04 27.84 25.85
CA LEU A 129 -8.99 27.90 24.74
C LEU A 129 -9.34 29.34 24.31
N ALA A 130 -9.14 30.32 25.19
CA ALA A 130 -9.31 31.74 24.85
C ALA A 130 -8.17 32.27 23.97
N HIS A 131 -6.97 31.67 24.02
CA HIS A 131 -5.78 32.12 23.29
C HIS A 131 -5.50 31.26 22.04
N GLN A 132 -6.53 31.06 21.22
CA GLN A 132 -6.40 30.33 19.95
C GLN A 132 -5.43 31.01 18.98
N GLU A 133 -5.33 32.33 19.04
CA GLU A 133 -4.42 33.13 18.21
C GLU A 133 -2.95 32.77 18.45
N LEU A 134 -2.57 32.41 19.69
CA LEU A 134 -1.20 31.97 19.99
C LEU A 134 -0.89 30.62 19.32
N GLY A 135 -1.88 29.72 19.30
CA GLY A 135 -1.76 28.44 18.61
C GLY A 135 -1.64 28.60 17.09
N LEU A 136 -2.44 29.49 16.50
CA LEU A 136 -2.37 29.80 15.06
C LEU A 136 -1.01 30.42 14.70
N LYS A 137 -0.54 31.42 15.45
CA LYS A 137 0.78 32.04 15.23
C LYS A 137 1.91 31.02 15.31
N LEU A 138 1.86 30.09 16.26
CA LEU A 138 2.86 29.03 16.35
C LEU A 138 2.82 28.10 15.13
N LEU A 139 1.64 27.68 14.68
CA LEU A 139 1.51 26.81 13.52
C LEU A 139 1.91 27.53 12.22
N GLU A 140 1.64 28.81 12.08
CA GLU A 140 2.13 29.63 10.97
C GLU A 140 3.66 29.76 11.00
N ARG A 141 4.25 29.94 12.18
CA ARG A 141 5.72 29.92 12.34
C ARG A 141 6.30 28.57 11.89
N VAL A 142 5.74 27.46 12.38
CA VAL A 142 6.16 26.10 11.98
C VAL A 142 6.01 25.89 10.47
N ARG A 143 4.91 26.38 9.87
CA ARG A 143 4.69 26.30 8.42
C ARG A 143 5.80 27.03 7.66
N ASN A 144 6.10 28.27 8.05
CA ASN A 144 7.10 29.08 7.36
C ASN A 144 8.51 28.45 7.49
N ASP A 145 8.87 27.99 8.70
CA ASP A 145 10.16 27.33 8.94
C ASP A 145 10.29 25.97 8.19
N LEU A 146 9.18 25.35 7.78
CA LEU A 146 9.14 24.07 7.07
C LEU A 146 8.81 24.21 5.56
N GLU A 147 8.66 25.43 5.04
CA GLU A 147 8.26 25.69 3.65
C GLU A 147 9.26 25.11 2.62
N GLU A 148 10.53 25.03 3.01
CA GLU A 148 11.59 24.42 2.19
C GLU A 148 11.47 22.89 2.12
N TYR A 149 10.98 22.23 3.19
CA TYR A 149 10.98 20.77 3.33
C TYR A 149 9.61 20.13 3.06
N GLY A 150 8.51 20.88 3.18
CA GLY A 150 7.17 20.32 3.10
C GLY A 150 6.12 21.28 2.53
N VAL A 151 5.00 20.69 2.12
CA VAL A 151 3.82 21.40 1.64
C VAL A 151 2.66 21.11 2.59
N VAL A 152 1.86 22.14 2.90
CA VAL A 152 0.67 21.98 3.75
C VAL A 152 -0.39 21.19 2.99
N GLU A 153 -0.69 19.99 3.48
CA GLU A 153 -1.79 19.15 2.96
C GLU A 153 -3.11 19.48 3.66
N GLN A 154 -3.03 19.78 4.97
CA GLN A 154 -4.17 20.20 5.77
C GLN A 154 -3.80 21.45 6.56
N HIS A 155 -4.46 22.57 6.23
CA HIS A 155 -4.32 23.82 6.98
C HIS A 155 -4.73 23.65 8.44
N PRO A 156 -4.20 24.50 9.35
CA PRO A 156 -4.56 24.49 10.77
C PRO A 156 -6.07 24.44 10.98
N LYS A 157 -6.56 23.29 11.47
CA LYS A 157 -7.97 23.07 11.78
C LYS A 157 -8.12 22.75 13.26
N ARG A 158 -9.17 23.29 13.86
CA ARG A 158 -9.54 22.97 15.23
C ARG A 158 -10.29 21.64 15.29
N GLU A 159 -9.80 20.73 16.12
CA GLU A 159 -10.43 19.46 16.46
C GLU A 159 -10.63 19.42 17.99
N GLY A 160 -11.79 19.94 18.42
CA GLY A 160 -12.16 20.03 19.85
C GLY A 160 -11.23 20.93 20.67
N ARG A 161 -10.41 20.29 21.53
CA ARG A 161 -9.40 20.95 22.39
C ARG A 161 -8.00 20.93 21.77
N GLN A 162 -7.89 20.60 20.49
CA GLN A 162 -6.63 20.54 19.76
C GLN A 162 -6.74 21.34 18.47
N MET A 163 -5.60 21.79 17.97
CA MET A 163 -5.45 22.34 16.63
C MET A 163 -4.42 21.50 15.90
N VAL A 164 -4.73 21.12 14.66
CA VAL A 164 -3.96 20.16 13.89
C VAL A 164 -3.63 20.75 12.54
N MET A 165 -2.38 20.57 12.12
CA MET A 165 -1.90 20.85 10.77
C MET A 165 -1.17 19.62 10.25
N VAL A 166 -1.35 19.28 8.97
CA VAL A 166 -0.62 18.17 8.34
C VAL A 166 0.22 18.71 7.20
N LEU A 167 1.50 18.39 7.22
CA LEU A 167 2.43 18.65 6.12
C LEU A 167 2.83 17.34 5.45
N ALA A 168 2.91 17.40 4.13
CA ALA A 168 3.49 16.36 3.29
C ALA A 168 4.92 16.76 2.90
N PRO A 169 5.83 15.78 2.71
CA PRO A 169 7.18 16.06 2.27
C PRO A 169 7.15 16.65 0.86
N LYS A 170 7.98 17.68 0.62
CA LYS A 170 8.22 18.21 -0.72
C LYS A 170 9.02 17.16 -1.48
N LYS A 171 8.52 16.73 -2.64
CA LYS A 171 9.13 15.67 -3.45
C LYS A 171 10.58 15.98 -3.81
#